data_AF-A0A6L7WTF4-F1
#
_entry.id   AF-A0A6L7WTF4-F1
#
_cell.length_a   1.000
_cell.length_b   1.000
_cell.length_c   1.000
_cell.angle_alpha   90.00
_cell.angle_beta   90.00
_cell.angle_gamma   90.00
#
_symmetry.space_group_name_H-M   'P 1'
#
loop_
_entity.id
_entity.type
_entity.pdbx_description
1 polymer ?
#
loop_
_entity_poly.entity_id
_entity_poly.type
_entity_poly.pdbx_seq_one_letter_code
_entity_poly.pdbx_strand_id
1 'polypeptide(L)'
;MLFGRCGLEIAFAHRTFAWGSDARGMAHVHVVIIGLDDRDGVPAARRLFSYTDPKGDPHESGHDVLSPYLIDGAGLADPHLVVRQESRPINGMAKMITGC
;
A
#
# COMPACT_ATOMS: atom_id res chain seq x y z
N MET A 1 0.33 14.77 -6.07
CA MET A 1 0.24 13.39 -5.55
C MET A 1 -0.38 12.51 -6.62
N LEU A 2 -0.03 11.22 -6.67
CA LEU A 2 -0.41 10.25 -7.70
C LEU A 2 -1.90 10.30 -8.06
N PHE A 3 -2.77 10.16 -7.05
CA PHE A 3 -4.23 10.12 -7.22
C PHE A 3 -4.81 11.45 -7.73
N GLY A 4 -4.39 12.56 -7.13
CA GLY A 4 -4.91 13.89 -7.48
C GLY A 4 -4.37 14.45 -8.79
N ARG A 5 -3.04 14.47 -8.98
CA ARG A 5 -2.38 15.14 -10.12
C ARG A 5 -2.33 14.28 -11.38
N CYS A 6 -2.24 12.96 -11.24
CA CYS A 6 -2.12 12.06 -12.39
C CYS A 6 -3.44 11.38 -12.75
N GLY A 7 -4.48 11.53 -11.92
CA GLY A 7 -5.78 10.88 -12.17
C GLY A 7 -5.73 9.36 -12.12
N LEU A 8 -4.73 8.79 -11.45
CA LEU A 8 -4.54 7.34 -11.33
C LEU A 8 -5.19 6.79 -10.07
N GLU A 9 -5.63 5.55 -10.13
CA GLU A 9 -6.20 4.77 -9.04
C GLU A 9 -5.52 3.40 -8.94
N ILE A 10 -5.57 2.78 -7.75
CA ILE A 10 -5.11 1.40 -7.59
C ILE A 10 -6.21 0.45 -8.07
N ALA A 11 -5.96 -0.32 -9.13
CA ALA A 11 -6.87 -1.32 -9.69
C ALA A 11 -6.81 -2.66 -8.93
N PHE A 12 -5.62 -3.05 -8.50
CA PHE A 12 -5.35 -4.21 -7.65
C PHE A 12 -4.02 -4.05 -6.93
N ALA A 13 -3.81 -4.81 -5.86
CA ALA A 13 -2.53 -4.82 -5.17
C ALA A 13 -2.20 -6.16 -4.49
N HIS A 14 -0.91 -6.47 -4.43
CA HIS A 14 -0.34 -7.45 -3.52
C HIS A 14 0.30 -6.72 -2.35
N ARG A 15 -0.12 -7.07 -1.13
CA ARG A 15 0.56 -6.66 0.09
C ARG A 15 1.93 -7.33 0.19
N THR A 16 2.71 -6.87 1.16
CA THR A 16 4.08 -7.29 1.41
C THR A 16 4.23 -8.82 1.38
N PHE A 17 5.09 -9.30 0.49
CA PHE A 17 5.54 -10.69 0.44
C PHE A 17 7.05 -10.75 0.23
N ALA A 18 7.67 -11.87 0.57
CA ALA A 18 9.11 -12.10 0.36
C ALA A 18 9.36 -12.42 -1.11
N TRP A 19 10.27 -11.69 -1.75
CA TRP A 19 10.58 -11.93 -3.16
C TRP A 19 11.32 -13.27 -3.32
N GLY A 20 10.72 -14.20 -4.07
CA GLY A 20 11.35 -15.44 -4.50
C GLY A 20 11.95 -15.28 -5.89
N SER A 21 13.19 -15.74 -6.10
CA SER A 21 13.78 -15.88 -7.43
C SER A 21 14.51 -17.22 -7.55
N ASP A 22 14.36 -17.91 -8.67
CA ASP A 22 15.12 -19.13 -8.99
C ASP A 22 16.59 -18.88 -9.37
N ALA A 23 17.08 -17.64 -9.20
CA ALA A 23 18.47 -17.27 -9.48
C ALA A 23 19.41 -17.59 -8.31
N ARG A 24 20.66 -17.96 -8.65
CA ARG A 24 21.74 -18.15 -7.67
C ARG A 24 22.10 -16.80 -7.03
N GLY A 25 21.82 -16.62 -5.74
CA GLY A 25 22.04 -15.36 -5.03
C GLY A 25 20.77 -14.51 -4.88
N MET A 26 19.67 -15.15 -4.48
CA MET A 26 18.35 -14.53 -4.29
C MET A 26 18.43 -13.30 -3.36
N ALA A 27 17.76 -12.21 -3.76
CA ALA A 27 17.69 -11.00 -2.96
C ALA A 27 16.79 -11.21 -1.74
N HIS A 28 17.27 -10.84 -0.55
CA HIS A 28 16.50 -10.88 0.69
C HIS A 28 15.69 -9.59 0.85
N VAL A 29 14.66 -9.43 0.00
CA VAL A 29 13.80 -8.25 0.02
C VAL A 29 12.34 -8.63 0.12
N HIS A 30 11.55 -7.73 0.69
CA HIS A 30 10.11 -7.77 0.60
C HIS A 30 9.63 -6.79 -0.46
N VAL A 31 8.60 -7.17 -1.20
CA VAL A 31 8.01 -6.34 -2.26
C VAL A 31 6.50 -6.23 -2.09
N VAL A 32 5.94 -5.23 -2.75
CA VAL A 32 4.51 -5.08 -3.02
C VAL A 32 4.32 -5.00 -4.53
N ILE A 33 3.15 -5.38 -5.03
CA ILE A 33 2.77 -5.18 -6.44
C ILE A 33 1.57 -4.26 -6.46
N ILE A 34 1.59 -3.22 -7.29
CA ILE A 34 0.50 -2.25 -7.40
C ILE A 34 0.15 -2.13 -8.88
N GLY A 35 -1.07 -2.50 -9.23
CA GLY A 35 -1.67 -2.19 -10.52
C GLY A 35 -2.31 -0.81 -10.46
N LEU A 36 -1.88 0.10 -11.34
CA LEU A 36 -2.45 1.42 -11.47
C LEU A 36 -3.24 1.50 -12.78
N ASP A 37 -4.36 2.18 -12.74
CA ASP A 37 -5.16 2.52 -13.92
C ASP A 37 -5.70 3.95 -13.80
N ASP A 38 -6.31 4.47 -14.86
CA ASP A 38 -7.08 5.70 -14.76
C ASP A 38 -8.36 5.49 -13.92
N ARG A 39 -8.94 6.58 -13.43
CA ARG A 39 -10.16 6.52 -12.58
C ARG A 39 -11.34 5.84 -13.27
N ASP A 40 -11.41 5.92 -14.59
CA ASP A 40 -12.52 5.37 -15.37
C ASP A 40 -12.29 3.90 -15.76
N GLY A 41 -11.04 3.42 -15.72
CA GLY A 41 -10.64 2.05 -16.04
C GLY A 41 -10.55 1.08 -14.85
N VAL A 42 -10.52 1.59 -13.60
CA VAL A 42 -10.46 0.70 -12.43
C VAL A 42 -11.75 -0.13 -12.26
N PRO A 43 -11.63 -1.42 -11.89
CA PRO A 43 -12.78 -2.25 -11.57
C PRO A 43 -13.55 -1.70 -10.36
N ALA A 44 -14.88 -1.91 -10.34
CA ALA A 44 -15.72 -1.55 -9.20
C ALA A 44 -15.28 -2.26 -7.91
N ALA A 45 -14.87 -3.53 -8.01
CA ALA A 45 -14.27 -4.29 -6.92
C ALA A 45 -12.77 -4.51 -7.20
N ARG A 46 -11.93 -3.82 -6.44
CA ARG A 46 -10.47 -3.88 -6.53
C ARG A 46 -9.97 -5.08 -5.75
N ARG A 47 -9.07 -5.85 -6.33
CA ARG A 47 -8.52 -7.06 -5.72
C ARG A 47 -7.32 -6.74 -4.85
N LEU A 48 -7.34 -7.23 -3.62
CA LEU A 48 -6.24 -7.11 -2.67
C LEU A 48 -5.78 -8.50 -2.23
N PHE A 49 -4.56 -8.85 -2.61
CA PHE A 49 -3.88 -10.09 -2.27
C PHE A 49 -3.08 -9.90 -0.98
N SER A 50 -3.48 -10.63 0.08
CA SER A 50 -2.86 -10.58 1.40
C SER A 50 -2.15 -11.88 1.73
N TYR A 51 -1.01 -11.81 2.43
CA TYR A 51 -0.17 -12.96 2.72
C TYR A 51 -0.13 -13.21 4.23
N THR A 52 -0.61 -14.37 4.67
CA THR A 52 -0.45 -14.82 6.07
C THR A 52 0.98 -15.29 6.33
N ASP A 53 1.56 -16.00 5.36
CA ASP A 53 2.99 -16.30 5.27
C ASP A 53 3.58 -15.49 4.11
N PRO A 54 4.59 -14.63 4.34
CA PRO A 54 5.26 -13.87 3.27
C PRO A 54 5.84 -14.73 2.14
N LYS A 55 6.05 -16.04 2.33
CA LYS A 55 6.53 -16.96 1.29
C LYS A 55 5.43 -17.88 0.73
N GLY A 56 4.22 -17.82 1.28
CA GLY A 56 3.10 -18.63 0.89
C GLY A 56 2.24 -17.98 -0.20
N ASP A 57 1.14 -18.66 -0.54
CA ASP A 57 0.16 -18.13 -1.49
C ASP A 57 -0.70 -17.02 -0.85
N PRO A 58 -1.12 -16.01 -1.65
CA PRO A 58 -1.99 -14.96 -1.16
C PRO A 58 -3.44 -15.42 -0.98
N HIS A 59 -4.12 -14.77 -0.04
CA HIS A 59 -5.56 -14.72 0.07
C HIS A 59 -6.10 -13.46 -0.61
N GLU A 60 -7.04 -13.62 -1.56
CA GLU A 60 -7.69 -12.52 -2.26
C GLU A 60 -8.88 -11.94 -1.49
N SER A 61 -9.04 -10.62 -1.53
CA SER A 61 -10.21 -9.91 -1.00
C SER A 61 -10.63 -8.78 -1.95
N GLY A 62 -11.91 -8.46 -2.01
CA GLY A 62 -12.46 -7.36 -2.83
C GLY A 62 -12.73 -6.11 -1.99
N HIS A 63 -12.40 -4.93 -2.54
CA HIS A 63 -12.57 -3.62 -1.89
C HIS A 63 -13.02 -2.57 -2.90
N ASP A 64 -13.86 -1.62 -2.50
CA ASP A 64 -14.35 -0.54 -3.40
C ASP A 64 -13.23 0.46 -3.74
N VAL A 65 -12.37 0.73 -2.76
CA VAL A 65 -11.22 1.63 -2.90
C VAL A 65 -10.05 1.12 -2.07
N LEU A 66 -8.84 1.22 -2.62
CA LEU A 66 -7.61 0.88 -1.92
C LEU A 66 -6.85 2.17 -1.60
N SER A 67 -6.47 2.31 -0.34
CA SER A 67 -5.65 3.44 0.11
C SER A 67 -4.19 3.33 -0.36
N PRO A 68 -3.40 4.42 -0.27
CA PRO A 68 -1.96 4.38 -0.54
C PRO A 68 -1.18 3.37 0.31
N TYR A 69 -1.77 2.89 1.41
CA TYR A 69 -1.18 1.92 2.33
C TYR A 69 -1.67 0.48 2.08
N LEU A 70 -2.34 0.23 0.95
CA LEU A 70 -2.85 -1.08 0.53
C LEU A 70 -3.81 -1.71 1.57
N ILE A 71 -4.57 -0.86 2.25
CA ILE A 71 -5.71 -1.23 3.08
C ILE A 71 -7.02 -0.78 2.43
N ASP A 72 -8.11 -1.37 2.88
CA ASP A 72 -9.46 -0.90 2.55
C ASP A 72 -9.56 0.60 2.87
N GLY A 73 -9.81 1.40 1.84
CA GLY A 73 -9.95 2.84 1.95
C GLY A 73 -11.40 3.27 2.19
N ALA A 74 -12.39 2.39 2.07
CA ALA A 74 -13.81 2.74 2.14
C ALA A 74 -14.22 3.24 3.54
N GLY A 75 -13.52 2.78 4.57
CA GLY A 75 -13.72 3.25 5.95
C GLY A 75 -13.02 4.57 6.31
N LEU A 76 -12.26 5.18 5.39
CA LEU A 76 -11.52 6.41 5.64
C LEU A 76 -12.33 7.64 5.22
N ALA A 77 -12.17 8.74 5.97
CA ALA A 77 -12.76 10.03 5.58
C ALA A 77 -12.18 10.56 4.25
N ASP A 78 -10.92 10.22 3.96
CA ASP A 78 -10.25 10.43 2.68
C ASP A 78 -9.47 9.16 2.32
N PRO A 79 -9.91 8.40 1.30
CA PRO A 79 -9.23 7.17 0.87
C PRO A 79 -7.80 7.40 0.35
N HIS A 80 -7.47 8.62 -0.09
CA HIS A 80 -6.16 8.98 -0.64
C HIS A 80 -5.25 9.68 0.38
N LEU A 81 -5.67 9.74 1.65
CA LEU A 81 -4.89 10.37 2.71
C LEU A 81 -3.51 9.70 2.86
N VAL A 82 -2.48 10.54 2.90
CA VAL A 82 -1.12 10.13 3.22
C VAL A 82 -0.65 10.92 4.44
N VAL A 83 -0.13 10.22 5.44
CA VAL A 83 0.51 10.85 6.60
C VAL A 83 1.85 11.42 6.15
N ARG A 84 2.00 12.74 6.32
CA ARG A 84 3.21 13.46 5.96
C ARG A 84 4.24 13.30 7.07
N GLN A 85 5.52 13.29 6.69
CA GLN A 85 6.60 13.37 7.66
C GLN A 85 6.56 14.73 8.36
N GLU A 86 6.57 14.70 9.69
CA GLU A 86 6.57 15.90 10.53
C GLU A 86 7.77 15.89 11.47
N SER A 87 8.41 17.05 11.65
CA SER A 87 9.59 17.19 12.51
C SER A 87 9.24 17.45 13.99
N ARG A 88 7.96 17.70 14.27
CA ARG A 88 7.40 17.97 15.61
C ARG A 88 6.08 17.23 15.78
N PRO A 89 5.72 16.77 16.99
CA PRO A 89 4.44 16.12 17.23
C PRO A 89 3.26 17.06 16.95
N ILE A 90 2.30 16.56 16.18
CA ILE A 90 1.08 17.31 15.82
C ILE A 90 0.06 17.42 16.97
N ASN A 91 0.24 16.63 18.02
CA ASN A 91 -0.62 16.58 19.20
C ASN A 91 -0.09 17.42 20.37
N GLY A 92 0.93 18.25 20.15
CA GLY A 92 1.52 19.12 21.18
C GLY A 92 2.42 18.40 22.20
N MET A 93 2.69 17.09 22.03
CA MET A 93 3.62 16.36 22.89
C MET A 93 5.07 16.82 22.70
N ALA A 94 5.92 16.48 23.66
CA ALA A 94 7.35 16.74 23.59
C ALA A 94 7.99 16.04 22.37
N LYS A 95 8.97 16.72 21.75
CA LYS A 95 9.69 16.19 20.59
C LYS A 95 10.45 14.92 20.95
N MET A 96 10.26 13.85 20.17
CA MET A 96 11.04 12.61 20.30
C MET A 96 12.50 12.87 19.91
N ILE A 97 13.43 12.29 20.68
CA ILE A 97 14.87 12.37 20.46
C ILE A 97 15.37 10.96 20.13
N THR A 98 16.03 10.79 19.00
CA THR A 98 16.74 9.56 18.63
C THR A 98 18.20 9.69 19.03
N GLY A 99 18.73 8.66 19.71
CA GLY A 99 20.14 8.61 20.12
C GLY A 99 21.08 8.23 18.98
N CYS A 100 22.34 8.61 19.14
CA CYS A 100 23.49 8.05 18.42
C CYS A 100 24.20 7.06 19.34
#